data_AF-A0A1G6EER3-F1
#
_entry.id   AF-A0A1G6EER3-F1
#
_cell.length_a   1.000
_cell.length_b   1.000
_cell.length_c   1.000
_cell.angle_alpha   90.00
_cell.angle_beta   90.00
_cell.angle_gamma   90.00
#
_symmetry.space_group_name_H-M   'P 1'
#
loop_
_entity.id
_entity.type
_entity.pdbx_description
1 polymer ?
#
loop_
_entity_poly.entity_id
_entity_poly.type
_entity_poly.pdbx_seq_one_letter_code
_entity_poly.pdbx_strand_id
1 'polypeptide(L)'
;MASLLVALALPALAADERACAAALDSLDAAYEAAVAVEQNADNAVFRLMPAALAAEKAADQAKLGDWPAATVRTFESIAVEARDLAATPEARTPEAARTLRGHADTGEAEIAPICGGRNRNAA
;
A
#
# COMPACT_ATOMS: atom_id res chain seq x y z
N MET A 1 -9.04 -8.83 -47.98
CA MET A 1 -9.71 -8.25 -46.79
C MET A 1 -9.16 -8.97 -45.57
N ALA A 2 -8.28 -8.32 -44.80
CA ALA A 2 -7.71 -8.91 -43.58
C ALA A 2 -8.45 -8.30 -42.38
N SER A 3 -9.26 -9.12 -41.69
CA SER A 3 -9.91 -8.75 -40.44
C SER A 3 -8.87 -8.74 -39.32
N LEU A 4 -8.52 -7.56 -38.81
CA LEU A 4 -7.87 -7.43 -37.50
C LEU A 4 -8.96 -7.50 -36.42
N LEU A 5 -8.99 -8.61 -35.67
CA LEU A 5 -9.73 -8.72 -34.41
C LEU A 5 -8.73 -8.96 -33.28
N VAL A 6 -8.17 -7.88 -32.73
CA VAL A 6 -7.39 -7.91 -31.48
C VAL A 6 -7.65 -6.60 -30.74
N ALA A 7 -8.58 -6.56 -29.79
CA ALA A 7 -8.74 -5.36 -28.94
C ALA A 7 -9.56 -5.50 -27.64
N LEU A 8 -9.76 -6.69 -27.04
CA LEU A 8 -10.66 -6.81 -25.87
C LEU A 8 -10.07 -7.47 -24.61
N ALA A 9 -8.76 -7.68 -24.54
CA ALA A 9 -8.09 -8.24 -23.35
C ALA A 9 -7.10 -7.28 -22.65
N LEU A 10 -6.91 -6.07 -23.19
CA LEU A 10 -5.92 -5.09 -22.73
C LEU A 10 -6.26 -4.30 -21.43
N PRO A 11 -7.53 -4.08 -21.02
CA PRO A 11 -7.80 -3.19 -19.88
C PRO A 11 -7.44 -3.82 -18.52
N ALA A 12 -7.68 -5.11 -18.34
CA ALA A 12 -7.43 -5.80 -17.06
C ALA A 12 -5.93 -5.80 -16.70
N LEU A 13 -5.06 -6.09 -17.68
CA LEU A 13 -3.61 -6.14 -17.45
C LEU A 13 -3.03 -4.76 -17.10
N ALA A 14 -3.54 -3.69 -17.72
CA ALA A 14 -3.12 -2.32 -17.40
C ALA A 14 -3.62 -1.82 -16.04
N ALA A 15 -4.74 -2.36 -15.54
CA ALA A 15 -5.23 -2.08 -14.19
C ALA A 15 -4.33 -2.73 -13.13
N ASP A 16 -3.95 -4.00 -13.34
CA ASP A 16 -3.07 -4.72 -12.42
C ASP A 16 -1.66 -4.13 -12.32
N GLU A 17 -1.07 -3.65 -13.43
CA GLU A 17 0.24 -2.99 -13.38
C GLU A 17 0.21 -1.70 -12.54
N ARG A 18 -0.86 -0.90 -12.66
CA ARG A 18 -1.05 0.31 -11.86
C ARG A 18 -1.35 -0.01 -10.40
N ALA A 19 -2.15 -1.03 -10.14
CA ALA A 19 -2.44 -1.50 -8.80
C ALA A 19 -1.17 -2.02 -8.10
N CYS A 20 -0.33 -2.78 -8.80
CA CYS A 20 0.96 -3.22 -8.29
C CYS A 20 1.90 -2.06 -7.97
N ALA A 21 2.03 -1.08 -8.87
CA ALA A 21 2.86 0.10 -8.60
C ALA A 21 2.35 0.88 -7.38
N ALA A 22 1.03 1.14 -7.31
CA ALA A 22 0.43 1.86 -6.18
C ALA A 22 0.57 1.09 -4.85
N ALA A 23 0.41 -0.23 -4.88
CA ALA A 23 0.61 -1.08 -3.72
C ALA A 23 2.04 -1.02 -3.21
N LEU A 24 3.04 -1.18 -4.09
CA LEU A 24 4.45 -1.11 -3.70
C LEU A 24 4.81 0.28 -3.14
N ASP A 25 4.41 1.36 -3.82
CA ASP A 25 4.63 2.74 -3.35
C ASP A 25 3.99 2.97 -1.97
N SER A 26 2.76 2.48 -1.76
CA SER A 26 2.05 2.57 -0.49
C SER A 26 2.79 1.87 0.63
N LEU A 27 3.21 0.63 0.39
CA LEU A 27 3.94 -0.15 1.39
C LEU A 27 5.24 0.59 1.72
N ASP A 28 5.94 1.15 0.73
CA ASP A 28 7.23 1.84 0.93
C ASP A 28 7.04 3.07 1.81
N ALA A 29 6.02 3.87 1.51
CA ALA A 29 5.65 5.01 2.32
C ALA A 29 5.25 4.61 3.76
N ALA A 30 4.51 3.51 3.95
CA ALA A 30 4.13 3.02 5.28
C ALA A 30 5.36 2.60 6.11
N TYR A 31 6.31 1.89 5.50
CA TYR A 31 7.55 1.50 6.17
C TYR A 31 8.40 2.71 6.56
N GLU A 32 8.59 3.67 5.64
CA GLU A 32 9.30 4.91 5.93
C GLU A 32 8.63 5.73 7.05
N ALA A 33 7.30 5.79 7.05
CA ALA A 33 6.54 6.46 8.09
C ALA A 33 6.71 5.76 9.45
N ALA A 34 6.66 4.42 9.50
CA ALA A 34 6.92 3.66 10.72
C ALA A 34 8.34 3.92 11.26
N VAL A 35 9.36 3.92 10.40
CA VAL A 35 10.74 4.27 10.79
C VAL A 35 10.82 5.71 11.31
N ALA A 36 10.13 6.66 10.68
CA ALA A 36 10.10 8.05 11.13
C ALA A 36 9.47 8.19 12.52
N VAL A 37 8.39 7.45 12.81
CA VAL A 37 7.77 7.41 14.16
C VAL A 37 8.77 6.89 15.20
N GLU A 38 9.52 5.82 14.90
CA GLU A 38 10.53 5.25 15.81
C GLU A 38 11.69 6.21 16.08
N GLN A 39 12.13 6.97 15.09
CA GLN A 39 13.26 7.90 15.22
C GLN A 39 12.86 9.21 15.91
N ASN A 40 11.72 9.77 15.53
CA ASN A 40 11.24 11.05 16.03
C ASN A 40 9.73 11.20 15.80
N ALA A 41 8.94 10.86 16.82
CA ALA A 41 7.47 10.90 16.80
C ALA A 41 6.89 12.27 16.41
N ASP A 42 7.55 13.38 16.75
CA ASP A 42 7.06 14.72 16.45
C ASP A 42 7.21 15.08 14.96
N ASN A 43 8.32 14.65 14.34
CA ASN A 43 8.60 14.91 12.92
C ASN A 43 7.97 13.88 11.96
N ALA A 44 7.38 12.80 12.49
CA ALA A 44 6.82 11.72 11.69
C ALA A 44 5.57 12.11 10.87
N VAL A 45 4.85 13.18 11.26
CA VAL A 45 3.61 13.63 10.60
C VAL A 45 3.78 13.84 9.10
N PHE A 46 4.90 14.43 8.69
CA PHE A 46 5.20 14.72 7.30
C PHE A 46 5.37 13.46 6.45
N ARG A 47 5.58 12.29 7.07
CA ARG A 47 5.65 10.98 6.41
C ARG A 47 4.36 10.19 6.55
N LEU A 48 3.65 10.33 7.68
CA LEU A 48 2.42 9.59 7.97
C LEU A 48 1.26 9.98 7.04
N MET A 49 1.06 11.27 6.76
CA MET A 49 -0.06 11.68 5.88
C MET A 49 0.14 11.23 4.42
N PRO A 50 1.33 11.38 3.80
CA PRO A 50 1.59 10.79 2.48
C PRO A 50 1.41 9.27 2.45
N ALA A 51 1.86 8.55 3.50
CA ALA A 51 1.68 7.11 3.59
C ALA A 51 0.20 6.70 3.61
N ALA A 52 -0.62 7.41 4.38
CA ALA A 52 -2.06 7.17 4.40
C ALA A 52 -2.70 7.36 3.02
N LEU A 53 -2.38 8.46 2.33
CA LEU A 53 -2.94 8.76 1.01
C LEU A 53 -2.48 7.76 -0.06
N ALA A 54 -1.22 7.32 0.02
CA ALA A 54 -0.71 6.27 -0.86
C ALA A 54 -1.46 4.94 -0.63
N ALA A 55 -1.75 4.60 0.63
CA ALA A 55 -2.51 3.41 0.99
C ALA A 55 -3.97 3.45 0.54
N GLU A 56 -4.65 4.59 0.65
CA GLU A 56 -5.98 4.74 0.07
C GLU A 56 -5.98 4.56 -1.44
N LYS A 57 -5.02 5.19 -2.12
CA LYS A 57 -4.86 5.03 -3.56
C LYS A 57 -4.61 3.56 -3.91
N ALA A 58 -3.78 2.85 -3.14
CA ALA A 58 -3.54 1.43 -3.34
C ALA A 58 -4.82 0.59 -3.13
N ALA A 59 -5.60 0.87 -2.08
CA ALA A 59 -6.88 0.21 -1.83
C ALA A 59 -7.86 0.43 -2.99
N ASP A 60 -7.95 1.66 -3.51
CA ASP A 60 -8.81 1.98 -4.65
C ASP A 60 -8.35 1.29 -5.94
N GLN A 61 -7.04 1.23 -6.21
CA GLN A 61 -6.54 0.48 -7.36
C GLN A 61 -6.73 -1.03 -7.21
N ALA A 62 -6.55 -1.58 -6.01
CA ALA A 62 -6.81 -2.98 -5.72
C ALA A 62 -8.28 -3.35 -5.94
N LYS A 63 -9.22 -2.45 -5.58
CA LYS A 63 -10.64 -2.60 -5.91
C LYS A 63 -10.89 -2.60 -7.42
N LEU A 64 -10.24 -1.69 -8.16
CA LEU A 64 -10.35 -1.62 -9.62
C LEU A 64 -9.73 -2.82 -10.35
N GLY A 65 -8.70 -3.44 -9.76
CA GLY A 65 -8.07 -4.66 -10.25
C GLY A 65 -8.76 -5.95 -9.78
N ASP A 66 -9.93 -5.87 -9.12
CA ASP A 66 -10.66 -7.01 -8.58
C ASP A 66 -9.82 -7.91 -7.64
N TRP A 67 -8.92 -7.31 -6.86
CA TRP A 67 -8.06 -8.04 -5.92
C TRP A 67 -8.87 -8.63 -4.75
N PRO A 68 -8.32 -9.63 -4.04
CA PRO A 68 -8.98 -10.20 -2.87
C PRO A 68 -9.36 -9.14 -1.82
N ALA A 69 -10.55 -9.29 -1.24
CA ALA A 69 -11.04 -8.35 -0.21
C ALA A 69 -10.13 -8.28 1.03
N ALA A 70 -9.36 -9.34 1.32
CA ALA A 70 -8.35 -9.30 2.38
C ALA A 70 -7.24 -8.29 2.06
N THR A 71 -6.69 -8.35 0.84
CA THR A 71 -5.65 -7.42 0.35
C THR A 71 -6.13 -5.97 0.36
N VAL A 72 -7.37 -5.72 -0.07
CA VAL A 72 -7.96 -4.37 0.00
C VAL A 72 -8.03 -3.88 1.45
N ARG A 73 -8.50 -4.72 2.39
CA ARG A 73 -8.60 -4.36 3.81
C ARG A 73 -7.24 -4.06 4.43
N THR A 74 -6.17 -4.75 4.01
CA THR A 74 -4.82 -4.47 4.49
C THR A 74 -4.40 -3.04 4.18
N PHE A 75 -4.61 -2.57 2.96
CA PHE A 75 -4.32 -1.17 2.60
C PHE A 75 -5.23 -0.16 3.33
N GLU A 76 -6.50 -0.51 3.52
CA GLU A 76 -7.42 0.32 4.32
C GLU A 76 -6.96 0.42 5.78
N SER A 77 -6.48 -0.68 6.39
CA SER A 77 -5.89 -0.67 7.72
C SER A 77 -4.61 0.17 7.81
N ILE A 78 -3.74 0.11 6.81
CA ILE A 78 -2.56 1.01 6.73
C ILE A 78 -3.01 2.47 6.69
N ALA A 79 -4.00 2.80 5.85
CA ALA A 79 -4.50 4.17 5.72
C ALA A 79 -5.08 4.72 7.03
N VAL A 80 -5.87 3.90 7.74
CA VAL A 80 -6.46 4.25 9.04
C VAL A 80 -5.36 4.44 10.09
N GLU A 81 -4.48 3.45 10.27
CA GLU A 81 -3.40 3.51 11.26
C GLU A 81 -2.49 4.73 11.02
N ALA A 82 -2.06 4.96 9.78
CA ALA A 82 -1.21 6.11 9.46
C ALA A 82 -1.90 7.45 9.71
N ARG A 83 -3.22 7.56 9.49
CA ARG A 83 -4.00 8.76 9.80
C ARG A 83 -4.17 8.98 11.28
N ASP A 84 -4.51 7.94 12.02
CA ASP A 84 -4.69 8.02 13.46
C ASP A 84 -3.38 8.48 14.12
N LEU A 85 -2.25 7.92 13.69
CA LEU A 85 -0.93 8.37 14.12
C LEU A 85 -0.63 9.81 13.69
N ALA A 86 -1.02 10.22 12.48
CA ALA A 86 -0.84 11.61 12.05
C ALA A 86 -1.66 12.59 12.90
N ALA A 87 -2.91 12.25 13.22
CA ALA A 87 -3.88 13.09 13.91
C ALA A 87 -3.65 13.16 15.43
N THR A 88 -3.13 12.09 16.05
CA THR A 88 -2.98 11.96 17.50
C THR A 88 -1.51 11.80 17.88
N PRO A 89 -0.82 12.89 18.30
CA PRO A 89 0.60 12.83 18.70
C PRO A 89 0.90 11.76 19.76
N GLU A 90 -0.01 11.57 20.71
CA GLU A 90 0.13 10.61 21.80
C GLU A 90 0.08 9.14 21.33
N ALA A 91 -0.54 8.89 20.19
CA ALA A 91 -0.62 7.55 19.60
C ALA A 91 0.69 7.14 18.92
N ARG A 92 1.60 8.08 18.63
CA ARG A 92 2.88 7.87 17.93
C ARG A 92 3.91 7.20 18.83
N THR A 93 3.62 5.96 19.17
CA THR A 93 4.45 5.11 20.00
C THR A 93 5.25 4.13 19.14
N PRO A 94 6.37 3.58 19.65
CA PRO A 94 7.08 2.51 18.96
C PRO A 94 6.21 1.27 18.72
N GLU A 95 5.20 1.02 19.55
CA GLU A 95 4.27 -0.10 19.35
C GLU A 95 3.36 0.14 18.15
N ALA A 96 2.79 1.34 18.02
CA ALA A 96 2.00 1.68 16.84
C ALA A 96 2.84 1.67 15.55
N ALA A 97 4.11 2.11 15.61
CA ALA A 97 5.03 1.97 14.49
C ALA A 97 5.27 0.50 14.09
N ARG A 98 5.40 -0.41 15.07
CA ARG A 98 5.47 -1.87 14.82
C ARG A 98 4.20 -2.39 14.19
N THR A 99 3.02 -1.95 14.66
CA THR A 99 1.73 -2.33 14.06
C THR A 99 1.63 -1.88 12.60
N LEU A 100 1.97 -0.61 12.31
CA LEU A 100 1.99 -0.08 10.95
C LEU A 100 2.95 -0.87 10.04
N ARG A 101 4.13 -1.24 10.55
CA ARG A 101 5.08 -2.10 9.83
C ARG A 101 4.52 -3.50 9.59
N GLY A 102 3.88 -4.10 10.59
CA GLY A 102 3.24 -5.41 10.46
C GLY A 102 2.12 -5.45 9.42
N HIS A 103 1.36 -4.36 9.27
CA HIS A 103 0.42 -4.21 8.16
C HIS A 103 1.11 -4.16 6.80
N ALA A 104 2.23 -3.42 6.69
CA ALA A 104 3.02 -3.39 5.45
C ALA A 104 3.60 -4.76 5.10
N ASP A 105 4.21 -5.46 6.05
CA ASP A 105 4.75 -6.81 5.85
C ASP A 105 3.66 -7.80 5.40
N THR A 106 2.46 -7.71 5.98
CA THR A 106 1.29 -8.50 5.57
C THR A 106 0.90 -8.17 4.14
N GLY A 107 0.80 -6.88 3.80
CA GLY A 107 0.46 -6.42 2.46
C GLY A 107 1.45 -6.92 1.40
N GLU A 108 2.74 -6.92 1.70
CA GLU A 108 3.77 -7.49 0.80
C GLU A 108 3.55 -8.96 0.49
N ALA A 109 3.28 -9.76 1.52
CA ALA A 109 3.04 -11.18 1.37
C ALA A 109 1.78 -11.43 0.51
N GLU A 110 0.74 -10.61 0.71
CA GLU A 110 -0.51 -10.68 -0.05
C GLU A 110 -0.33 -10.26 -1.52
N ILE A 111 0.47 -9.23 -1.82
CA ILE A 111 0.66 -8.76 -3.21
C ILE A 111 1.71 -9.55 -3.98
N ALA A 112 2.68 -10.20 -3.33
CA ALA A 112 3.71 -10.97 -4.02
C ALA A 112 3.16 -11.97 -5.06
N PRO A 113 2.14 -12.81 -4.78
CA PRO A 113 1.56 -13.71 -5.79
C PRO A 113 0.79 -12.97 -6.90
N ILE A 114 0.26 -11.76 -6.64
CA ILE A 114 -0.50 -10.96 -7.60
C ILE A 114 0.45 -10.22 -8.56
N CYS A 115 1.50 -9.63 -8.01
CA CYS A 115 2.45 -8.78 -8.72
C CYS A 115 3.64 -9.53 -9.31
N GLY A 116 3.53 -10.86 -9.50
CA GLY A 116 4.56 -11.68 -10.15
C GLY A 116 5.85 -11.82 -9.34
N GLY A 117 5.76 -11.83 -8.01
CA GLY A 117 6.89 -11.92 -7.08
C GLY A 117 7.55 -10.57 -6.75
N ARG A 118 7.09 -9.45 -7.30
CA ARG A 118 7.60 -8.11 -6.98
C ARG A 118 7.15 -7.69 -5.58
N ASN A 119 8.11 -7.39 -4.71
CA ASN A 119 7.92 -6.77 -3.39
C ASN A 119 9.21 -6.01 -3.00
N ARG A 120 9.18 -5.23 -1.91
CA ARG A 120 10.36 -4.48 -1.43
C ARG A 120 11.56 -5.36 -1.07
N ASN A 121 11.30 -6.63 -0.74
CA ASN A 121 12.26 -7.59 -0.21
C ASN A 121 12.79 -8.56 -1.30
N ALA A 122 12.36 -8.40 -2.56
CA ALA A 122 12.65 -9.32 -3.68
C ALA A 122 14.06 -9.18 -4.28
N ALA A 123 15.07 -8.88 -3.46
CA ALA A 123 16.49 -8.84 -3.84
C ALA A 123 17.08 -10.25 -4.00
#